data_AF-Q7YU68-F1
#
_entry.id   AF-Q7YU68-F1
#
_cell.length_a   1.000
_cell.length_b   1.000
_cell.length_c   1.000
_cell.angle_alpha   90.00
_cell.angle_beta   90.00
_cell.angle_gamma   90.00
#
_symmetry.space_group_name_H-M   'P 1'
#
loop_
_entity.id
_entity.type
_entity.pdbx_description
1 polymer ?
#
loop_
_entity_poly.entity_id
_entity_poly.type
_entity_poly.pdbx_seq_one_letter_code
_entity_poly.pdbx_strand_id
1 'polypeptide(L)'
;MFGDLGHGLILLLFASWLIIKEKQLSSIKEEIFNIFFGGRYIIFLMGIFSIYTGFIYNDVFSKSMNIFGSAWHMNYTRDVVEDENLKYITLRPNDTVYKTYPFGMDPIWQLADNKIIFLNTFKMKLSIIVGVIHMIFGVSMSVVNFAYYKKYASIFLEFLPQVLFLLLLFGYMVFMMFFKWVVYNDTVEGPLSPACAPSILILFINMILQGSQDTPEPCKEFMFDGQKSIQQVFVVVAIICIPWMLLGKPLYIMIKRKTNGAPPPKPQSGGGEGHGEDDEMGEIFIHQAIHTIEYVLSTVSHTASYLRLWALSLAHAQLSEVLWNMVFSMGFKYDSYIGGILIYVFFGAWALLTVGILVLIEGLSAFLHTLRLHWVEFMSKFYEGAGYAFEPFAFKTILDVSEDD
;
A
#
# COMPACT_ATOMS: atom_id res chain seq x y z
N MET A 1 -6.33 1.99 -3.21
CA MET A 1 -7.26 2.76 -2.35
C MET A 1 -8.51 3.08 -3.15
N PHE A 2 -8.39 3.83 -4.24
CA PHE A 2 -9.48 4.09 -5.17
C PHE A 2 -9.39 3.08 -6.33
N GLY A 3 -10.29 2.11 -6.37
CA GLY A 3 -10.17 0.93 -7.24
C GLY A 3 -11.52 0.50 -7.80
N ASP A 4 -12.18 1.42 -8.51
CA ASP A 4 -13.43 1.22 -9.21
C ASP A 4 -13.27 1.76 -10.63
N LEU A 5 -13.68 0.97 -11.62
CA LEU A 5 -13.58 1.32 -13.03
C LEU A 5 -14.56 2.44 -13.42
N GLY A 6 -15.78 2.40 -12.89
CA GLY A 6 -16.81 3.40 -13.16
C GLY A 6 -16.43 4.77 -12.59
N HIS A 7 -16.04 4.81 -11.32
CA HIS A 7 -15.55 6.04 -10.70
C HIS A 7 -14.26 6.55 -11.34
N GLY A 8 -13.33 5.63 -11.68
CA GLY A 8 -12.10 5.97 -12.39
C GLY A 8 -12.35 6.60 -13.76
N LEU A 9 -13.37 6.13 -14.49
CA LEU A 9 -13.78 6.69 -15.78
C LEU A 9 -14.35 8.10 -15.64
N ILE A 10 -15.17 8.37 -14.61
CA ILE A 10 -15.67 9.72 -14.32
C ILE A 10 -14.50 10.68 -14.06
N LEU A 11 -13.54 10.24 -13.23
CA LEU A 11 -12.37 11.03 -12.87
C LEU A 11 -11.47 11.30 -14.09
N LEU A 12 -11.30 10.30 -14.96
CA LEU A 12 -10.55 10.44 -16.22
C LEU A 12 -11.24 11.41 -17.19
N LEU A 13 -12.57 11.32 -17.35
CA LEU A 13 -13.31 12.26 -18.20
C LEU A 13 -13.21 13.69 -17.69
N PHE A 14 -13.31 13.89 -16.38
CA PHE A 14 -13.14 15.20 -15.75
C PHE A 14 -11.72 15.75 -15.95
N ALA A 15 -10.69 14.93 -15.74
CA ALA A 15 -9.30 15.33 -15.94
C ALA A 15 -8.99 15.66 -17.42
N SER A 16 -9.48 14.83 -18.36
CA SER A 16 -9.35 15.09 -19.79
C SER A 16 -10.03 16.41 -20.19
N TRP A 17 -11.19 16.72 -19.60
CA TRP A 17 -11.87 17.99 -19.84
C TRP A 17 -11.04 19.20 -19.38
N LEU A 18 -10.41 19.10 -18.20
CA LEU A 18 -9.49 20.14 -17.71
C LEU A 18 -8.28 20.34 -18.63
N ILE A 19 -7.72 19.26 -19.17
CA ILE A 19 -6.55 19.30 -20.07
C ILE A 19 -6.94 19.89 -21.44
N ILE A 20 -8.06 19.46 -22.04
CA ILE A 20 -8.49 19.94 -23.37
C ILE A 20 -8.80 21.44 -23.33
N LYS A 21 -9.40 21.93 -22.25
CA LYS A 21 -9.80 23.34 -22.11
C LYS A 21 -8.78 24.23 -21.41
N GLU A 22 -7.53 23.80 -21.29
CA GLU A 22 -6.48 24.49 -20.52
C GLU A 22 -6.42 26.01 -20.77
N LYS A 23 -6.46 26.45 -22.04
CA LYS A 23 -6.38 27.88 -22.42
C LYS A 23 -7.59 28.71 -22.01
N GLN A 24 -8.78 28.12 -21.97
CA GLN A 24 -10.00 28.82 -21.55
C GLN A 24 -10.13 28.90 -20.04
N LEU A 25 -9.52 27.92 -19.36
CA LEU A 25 -9.72 27.66 -17.94
C LEU A 25 -8.61 28.28 -17.07
N SER A 26 -7.47 28.63 -17.67
CA SER A 26 -6.37 29.35 -17.00
C SER A 26 -6.75 30.76 -16.55
N SER A 27 -7.85 31.33 -17.05
CA SER A 27 -8.32 32.66 -16.65
C SER A 27 -9.13 32.66 -15.34
N ILE A 28 -9.53 31.49 -14.84
CA ILE A 28 -10.31 31.35 -13.61
C ILE A 28 -9.34 31.26 -12.42
N LYS A 29 -9.23 32.35 -11.64
CA LYS A 29 -8.31 32.47 -10.48
C LYS A 29 -8.99 32.15 -9.12
N GLU A 30 -9.95 31.23 -9.08
CA GLU A 30 -10.52 30.77 -7.80
C GLU A 30 -9.54 29.81 -7.10
N GLU A 31 -9.32 29.95 -5.78
CA GLU A 31 -8.27 29.20 -5.05
C GLU A 31 -8.42 27.67 -5.19
N ILE A 32 -9.62 27.14 -4.91
CA ILE A 32 -9.90 25.70 -5.00
C ILE A 32 -9.68 25.22 -6.43
N PHE A 33 -10.17 26.01 -7.40
CA PHE A 33 -10.07 25.67 -8.81
C PHE A 33 -8.60 25.64 -9.28
N ASN A 34 -7.79 26.59 -8.82
CA ASN A 34 -6.38 26.68 -9.14
C ASN A 34 -5.58 25.48 -8.61
N ILE A 35 -5.90 24.97 -7.41
CA ILE A 35 -5.30 23.75 -6.86
C ILE A 35 -5.62 22.54 -7.77
N PHE A 36 -6.88 22.35 -8.15
CA PHE A 36 -7.28 21.26 -9.05
C PHE A 36 -6.66 21.41 -10.45
N PHE A 37 -6.57 22.64 -10.96
CA PHE A 37 -5.98 22.94 -12.27
C PHE A 37 -4.47 22.69 -12.30
N GLY A 38 -3.74 23.07 -11.24
CA GLY A 38 -2.33 22.73 -11.05
C GLY A 38 -2.09 21.22 -11.02
N GLY A 39 -3.01 20.47 -10.42
CA GLY A 39 -2.97 19.01 -10.32
C GLY A 39 -3.51 18.22 -11.52
N ARG A 40 -3.89 18.86 -12.64
CA ARG A 40 -4.63 18.21 -13.76
C ARG A 40 -4.00 16.91 -14.28
N TYR A 41 -2.67 16.87 -14.42
CA TYR A 41 -1.97 15.66 -14.89
C TYR A 41 -1.91 14.55 -13.84
N ILE A 42 -1.87 14.91 -12.56
CA ILE A 42 -1.91 13.97 -11.44
C ILE A 42 -3.27 13.28 -11.42
N ILE A 43 -4.35 14.06 -11.51
CA ILE A 43 -5.74 13.56 -11.55
C ILE A 43 -5.94 12.66 -12.77
N PHE A 44 -5.41 13.05 -13.94
CA PHE A 44 -5.47 12.23 -15.14
C PHE A 44 -4.80 10.86 -14.96
N LEU A 45 -3.58 10.84 -14.41
CA LEU A 45 -2.85 9.61 -14.15
C LEU A 45 -3.55 8.73 -13.09
N MET A 46 -4.10 9.34 -12.05
CA MET A 46 -4.93 8.67 -11.05
C MET A 46 -6.15 8.00 -11.69
N GLY A 47 -6.82 8.67 -12.64
CA GLY A 47 -7.95 8.10 -13.38
C GLY A 47 -7.57 6.84 -14.16
N ILE A 48 -6.47 6.89 -14.91
CA ILE A 48 -5.97 5.72 -15.68
C ILE A 48 -5.65 4.54 -14.76
N PHE A 49 -4.91 4.78 -13.67
CA PHE A 49 -4.57 3.70 -12.74
C PHE A 49 -5.77 3.21 -11.92
N SER A 50 -6.76 4.06 -11.65
CA SER A 50 -8.03 3.63 -11.06
C SER A 50 -8.77 2.69 -12.00
N ILE A 51 -8.81 2.97 -13.30
CA ILE A 51 -9.44 2.07 -14.28
C ILE A 51 -8.69 0.73 -14.33
N TYR A 52 -7.36 0.75 -14.39
CA TYR A 52 -6.55 -0.46 -14.37
C TYR A 52 -6.79 -1.31 -13.11
N THR A 53 -6.76 -0.69 -11.93
CA THR A 53 -7.01 -1.39 -10.67
C THR A 53 -8.47 -1.83 -10.52
N GLY A 54 -9.43 -1.06 -11.05
CA GLY A 54 -10.84 -1.44 -11.13
C GLY A 54 -11.07 -2.67 -12.00
N PHE A 55 -10.33 -2.82 -13.10
CA PHE A 55 -10.31 -4.05 -13.88
C PHE A 55 -9.70 -5.24 -13.12
N ILE A 56 -8.60 -5.03 -12.40
CA ILE A 56 -7.99 -6.09 -11.56
C ILE A 56 -8.97 -6.54 -10.46
N TYR A 57 -9.70 -5.60 -9.86
CA TYR A 57 -10.72 -5.94 -8.87
C TYR A 57 -12.05 -6.40 -9.48
N ASN A 58 -12.22 -6.25 -10.80
CA ASN A 58 -13.46 -6.50 -11.51
C ASN A 58 -14.67 -5.82 -10.83
N ASP A 59 -14.51 -4.53 -10.51
CA ASP A 59 -15.53 -3.72 -9.84
C ASP A 59 -15.87 -2.47 -10.66
N VAL A 60 -17.14 -2.35 -11.04
CA VAL A 60 -17.74 -1.25 -11.79
C VAL A 60 -18.99 -0.81 -11.05
N PHE A 61 -18.93 0.32 -10.34
CA PHE A 61 -20.06 0.81 -9.53
C PHE A 61 -20.66 -0.27 -8.62
N SER A 62 -19.83 -1.08 -7.95
CA SER A 62 -20.21 -2.25 -7.12
C SER A 62 -20.76 -3.47 -7.86
N LYS A 63 -20.56 -3.56 -9.18
CA LYS A 63 -20.95 -4.72 -10.01
C LYS A 63 -19.75 -5.29 -10.75
N SER A 64 -19.77 -6.60 -10.97
CA SER A 64 -18.72 -7.30 -11.69
C SER A 64 -19.03 -7.43 -13.18
N MET A 65 -18.00 -7.37 -14.03
CA MET A 65 -18.12 -7.64 -15.46
C MET A 65 -17.76 -9.09 -15.77
N ASN A 66 -18.60 -9.79 -16.52
CA ASN A 66 -18.30 -11.13 -17.02
C ASN A 66 -17.66 -11.07 -18.43
N ILE A 67 -16.36 -10.79 -18.50
CA ILE A 67 -15.65 -10.60 -19.79
C ILE A 67 -15.19 -11.94 -20.37
N PHE A 68 -14.61 -12.83 -19.54
CA PHE A 68 -14.00 -14.08 -19.99
C PHE A 68 -14.82 -15.34 -19.66
N GLY A 69 -16.02 -15.19 -19.08
CA GLY A 69 -16.74 -16.29 -18.45
C GLY A 69 -16.23 -16.57 -17.04
N SER A 70 -17.12 -16.89 -16.10
CA SER A 70 -16.69 -17.35 -14.77
C SER A 70 -15.98 -18.69 -14.90
N ALA A 71 -14.89 -18.86 -14.14
CA ALA A 71 -14.13 -20.10 -14.13
C ALA A 71 -14.68 -21.13 -13.12
N TRP A 72 -15.70 -20.72 -12.35
CA TRP A 72 -16.48 -21.58 -11.47
C TRP A 72 -17.70 -22.12 -12.21
N HIS A 73 -17.89 -23.43 -12.13
CA HIS A 73 -19.06 -24.10 -12.68
C HIS A 73 -19.89 -24.75 -11.59
N MET A 74 -21.21 -24.54 -11.68
CA MET A 74 -22.17 -25.17 -10.79
C MET A 74 -22.48 -26.57 -11.33
N ASN A 75 -21.88 -27.60 -10.72
CA ASN A 75 -22.08 -29.00 -11.09
C ASN A 75 -23.33 -29.63 -10.43
N TYR A 76 -24.21 -28.81 -9.83
CA TYR A 76 -25.43 -29.28 -9.19
C TYR A 76 -26.58 -29.42 -10.20
N THR A 77 -27.38 -30.48 -10.04
CA THR A 77 -28.62 -30.69 -10.83
C THR A 77 -29.68 -29.68 -10.39
N ARG A 78 -30.59 -29.27 -11.29
CA ARG A 78 -31.66 -28.31 -10.98
C ARG A 78 -32.47 -28.68 -9.75
N ASP A 79 -32.72 -29.98 -9.55
CA ASP A 79 -33.46 -30.50 -8.40
C ASP A 79 -32.80 -30.17 -7.04
N VAL A 80 -31.47 -30.01 -7.01
CA VAL A 80 -30.71 -29.62 -5.79
C VAL A 80 -30.69 -28.10 -5.60
N VAL A 81 -30.79 -27.35 -6.70
CA VAL A 81 -30.78 -25.88 -6.69
C VAL A 81 -32.15 -25.31 -6.32
N GLU A 82 -33.22 -26.01 -6.71
CA GLU A 82 -34.61 -25.61 -6.47
C GLU A 82 -35.19 -26.17 -5.15
N ASP A 83 -34.41 -26.93 -4.38
CA ASP A 83 -34.85 -27.44 -3.07
C ASP A 83 -35.00 -26.29 -2.06
N GLU A 84 -36.24 -25.99 -1.68
CA GLU A 84 -36.59 -24.94 -0.71
C GLU A 84 -35.94 -25.15 0.68
N ASN A 85 -35.47 -26.36 0.99
CA ASN A 85 -34.81 -26.66 2.27
C ASN A 85 -33.32 -26.26 2.29
N LEU A 86 -32.70 -26.08 1.12
CA LEU A 86 -31.28 -25.72 0.98
C LEU A 86 -31.11 -24.20 0.90
N LYS A 87 -30.93 -23.56 2.06
CA LYS A 87 -30.70 -22.10 2.13
C LYS A 87 -29.36 -21.65 1.54
N TYR A 88 -28.36 -22.53 1.48
CA TYR A 88 -27.02 -22.21 0.98
C TYR A 88 -26.46 -23.36 0.15
N ILE A 89 -25.89 -23.02 -1.01
CA ILE A 89 -25.14 -23.94 -1.85
C ILE A 89 -23.66 -23.63 -1.66
N THR A 90 -22.88 -24.61 -1.22
CA THR A 90 -21.42 -24.46 -1.06
C THR A 90 -20.71 -25.08 -2.24
N LEU A 91 -19.99 -24.26 -3.01
CA LEU A 91 -19.17 -24.73 -4.12
C LEU A 91 -17.81 -25.14 -3.57
N ARG A 92 -17.51 -26.45 -3.60
CA ARG A 92 -16.19 -26.96 -3.22
C ARG A 92 -15.18 -26.73 -4.34
N PRO A 93 -14.01 -26.13 -4.09
CA PRO A 93 -13.04 -25.83 -5.12
C PRO A 93 -12.65 -27.05 -5.98
N ASN A 94 -12.42 -28.22 -5.36
CA ASN A 94 -12.03 -29.45 -6.06
C ASN A 94 -13.06 -29.90 -7.14
N ASP A 95 -14.35 -29.70 -6.89
CA ASP A 95 -15.41 -30.20 -7.77
C ASP A 95 -15.91 -29.15 -8.78
N THR A 96 -15.55 -27.88 -8.59
CA THR A 96 -16.23 -26.74 -9.26
C THR A 96 -15.28 -25.75 -9.95
N VAL A 97 -13.99 -25.75 -9.61
CA VAL A 97 -12.99 -24.87 -10.25
C VAL A 97 -12.38 -25.58 -11.44
N TYR A 98 -12.70 -25.10 -12.65
CA TYR A 98 -12.13 -25.66 -13.87
C TYR A 98 -10.76 -25.04 -14.19
N LYS A 99 -10.61 -23.71 -14.05
CA LYS A 99 -9.40 -22.94 -14.35
C LYS A 99 -9.28 -21.68 -13.47
N THR A 100 -8.11 -21.05 -13.43
CA THR A 100 -7.93 -19.72 -12.86
C THR A 100 -8.48 -18.65 -13.81
N TYR A 101 -9.17 -17.64 -13.28
CA TYR A 101 -9.68 -16.53 -14.10
C TYR A 101 -8.52 -15.77 -14.77
N PRO A 102 -8.55 -15.52 -16.09
CA PRO A 102 -7.37 -15.01 -16.81
C PRO A 102 -6.89 -13.63 -16.39
N PHE A 103 -7.80 -12.74 -15.97
CA PHE A 103 -7.45 -11.35 -15.67
C PHE A 103 -8.35 -10.74 -14.61
N GLY A 104 -7.77 -10.43 -13.44
CA GLY A 104 -8.49 -9.83 -12.31
C GLY A 104 -9.23 -10.86 -11.45
N MET A 105 -10.29 -10.44 -10.79
CA MET A 105 -11.11 -11.30 -9.92
C MET A 105 -12.30 -11.90 -10.68
N ASP A 106 -12.61 -13.16 -10.36
CA ASP A 106 -13.76 -13.86 -10.96
C ASP A 106 -15.08 -13.17 -10.57
N PRO A 107 -15.99 -12.91 -11.55
CA PRO A 107 -17.29 -12.31 -11.29
C PRO A 107 -18.15 -13.02 -10.24
N ILE A 108 -18.00 -14.34 -10.07
CA ILE A 108 -18.84 -15.12 -9.15
C ILE A 108 -18.72 -14.65 -7.70
N TRP A 109 -17.56 -14.12 -7.32
CA TRP A 109 -17.34 -13.60 -5.98
C TRP A 109 -18.25 -12.43 -5.64
N GLN A 110 -18.77 -11.69 -6.62
CA GLN A 110 -19.72 -10.60 -6.33
C GLN A 110 -21.09 -11.11 -5.89
N LEU A 111 -21.44 -12.34 -6.28
CA LEU A 111 -22.69 -13.02 -5.92
C LEU A 111 -22.58 -13.86 -4.65
N ALA A 112 -21.36 -14.15 -4.19
CA ALA A 112 -21.13 -15.03 -3.06
C ALA A 112 -21.30 -14.32 -1.70
N ASP A 113 -21.93 -14.99 -0.73
CA ASP A 113 -22.10 -14.46 0.63
C ASP A 113 -20.76 -14.29 1.37
N ASN A 114 -19.79 -15.16 1.10
CA ASN A 114 -18.47 -15.15 1.72
C ASN A 114 -17.46 -14.21 1.03
N LYS A 115 -17.91 -13.32 0.13
CA LYS A 115 -17.04 -12.41 -0.62
C LYS A 115 -16.15 -11.54 0.26
N ILE A 116 -16.70 -11.03 1.37
CA ILE A 116 -15.97 -10.10 2.25
C ILE A 116 -14.78 -10.82 2.88
N ILE A 117 -14.94 -12.08 3.28
CA ILE A 117 -13.86 -12.87 3.89
C ILE A 117 -12.71 -13.08 2.90
N PHE A 118 -13.04 -13.40 1.65
CA PHE A 118 -12.07 -13.57 0.57
C PHE A 118 -11.36 -12.24 0.24
N LEU A 119 -12.12 -11.18 -0.02
CA LEU A 119 -11.59 -9.87 -0.39
C LEU A 119 -10.74 -9.24 0.71
N ASN A 120 -11.10 -9.42 1.98
CA ASN A 120 -10.32 -8.91 3.11
C ASN A 120 -8.94 -9.57 3.14
N THR A 121 -8.90 -10.89 3.01
CA THR A 121 -7.66 -11.64 3.03
C THR A 121 -6.77 -11.25 1.85
N PHE A 122 -7.36 -11.09 0.66
CA PHE A 122 -6.63 -10.70 -0.55
C PHE A 122 -6.09 -9.27 -0.46
N LYS A 123 -6.94 -8.27 -0.20
CA LYS A 123 -6.56 -6.85 -0.18
C LYS A 123 -5.58 -6.53 0.95
N MET A 124 -5.73 -7.17 2.13
CA MET A 124 -4.78 -7.01 3.23
C MET A 124 -3.38 -7.49 2.84
N LYS A 125 -3.26 -8.71 2.28
CA LYS A 125 -1.97 -9.25 1.82
C LYS A 125 -1.36 -8.40 0.71
N LEU A 126 -2.15 -8.00 -0.27
CA LEU A 126 -1.70 -7.12 -1.36
C LEU A 126 -1.12 -5.80 -0.82
N SER A 127 -1.76 -5.21 0.18
CA SER A 127 -1.32 -3.95 0.79
C SER A 127 0.05 -4.08 1.46
N ILE A 128 0.28 -5.19 2.17
CA ILE A 128 1.58 -5.48 2.79
C ILE A 128 2.65 -5.71 1.71
N ILE A 129 2.35 -6.48 0.67
CA ILE A 129 3.29 -6.76 -0.44
C ILE A 129 3.72 -5.47 -1.12
N VAL A 130 2.76 -4.62 -1.51
CA VAL A 130 3.05 -3.32 -2.14
C VAL A 130 3.84 -2.43 -1.20
N GLY A 131 3.49 -2.40 0.09
CA GLY A 131 4.19 -1.61 1.10
C GLY A 131 5.66 -2.00 1.24
N VAL A 132 5.95 -3.29 1.38
CA VAL A 132 7.32 -3.80 1.52
C VAL A 132 8.15 -3.51 0.28
N ILE A 133 7.60 -3.73 -0.92
CA ILE A 133 8.29 -3.41 -2.19
C ILE A 133 8.59 -1.91 -2.28
N HIS A 134 7.61 -1.06 -1.95
CA HIS A 134 7.76 0.40 -2.00
C HIS A 134 8.82 0.90 -1.00
N MET A 135 8.86 0.34 0.22
CA MET A 135 9.89 0.67 1.22
C MET A 135 11.28 0.20 0.80
N ILE A 136 11.41 -1.03 0.25
CA ILE A 136 12.69 -1.53 -0.28
C ILE A 136 13.19 -0.60 -1.38
N PHE A 137 12.30 -0.17 -2.28
CA PHE A 137 12.64 0.80 -3.32
C PHE A 137 13.13 2.13 -2.73
N GLY A 138 12.44 2.67 -1.71
CA GLY A 138 12.86 3.90 -1.01
C GLY A 138 14.24 3.79 -0.36
N VAL A 139 14.52 2.70 0.35
CA VAL A 139 15.86 2.49 0.95
C VAL A 139 16.92 2.31 -0.15
N SER A 140 16.59 1.68 -1.28
CA SER A 140 17.50 1.52 -2.42
C SER A 140 17.87 2.86 -3.07
N MET A 141 16.98 3.85 -3.07
CA MET A 141 17.28 5.20 -3.58
C MET A 141 18.35 5.91 -2.74
N SER A 142 18.50 5.59 -1.45
CA SER A 142 19.56 6.17 -0.61
C SER A 142 20.97 5.81 -1.11
N VAL A 143 21.14 4.66 -1.78
CA VAL A 143 22.42 4.25 -2.39
C VAL A 143 22.85 5.22 -3.48
N VAL A 144 21.91 5.70 -4.29
CA VAL A 144 22.18 6.66 -5.37
C VAL A 144 22.74 7.96 -4.78
N ASN A 145 22.18 8.42 -3.66
CA ASN A 145 22.67 9.59 -2.94
C ASN A 145 24.10 9.35 -2.40
N PHE A 146 24.34 8.23 -1.72
CA PHE A 146 25.67 7.93 -1.18
C PHE A 146 26.74 7.77 -2.27
N ALA A 147 26.38 7.21 -3.42
CA ALA A 147 27.25 7.10 -4.59
C ALA A 147 27.57 8.48 -5.18
N TYR A 148 26.57 9.35 -5.34
CA TYR A 148 26.74 10.71 -5.86
C TYR A 148 27.66 11.55 -4.97
N TYR A 149 27.46 11.52 -3.64
CA TYR A 149 28.28 12.24 -2.67
C TYR A 149 29.62 11.53 -2.33
N LYS A 150 29.94 10.41 -2.99
CA LYS A 150 31.17 9.61 -2.79
C LYS A 150 31.40 9.14 -1.34
N LYS A 151 30.33 8.93 -0.58
CA LYS A 151 30.36 8.45 0.82
C LYS A 151 30.19 6.93 0.89
N TYR A 152 31.12 6.17 0.31
CA TYR A 152 31.00 4.71 0.20
C TYR A 152 30.93 3.97 1.55
N ALA A 153 31.51 4.54 2.62
CA ALA A 153 31.43 3.93 3.96
C ALA A 153 29.99 3.84 4.49
N SER A 154 29.14 4.84 4.19
CA SER A 154 27.72 4.83 4.59
C SER A 154 26.92 3.72 3.89
N ILE A 155 27.36 3.25 2.71
CA ILE A 155 26.68 2.15 2.02
C ILE A 155 26.78 0.86 2.83
N PHE A 156 27.95 0.56 3.39
CA PHE A 156 28.17 -0.66 4.18
C PHE A 156 27.68 -0.53 5.63
N LEU A 157 27.76 0.66 6.21
CA LEU A 157 27.46 0.89 7.63
C LEU A 157 25.99 1.27 7.90
N GLU A 158 25.28 1.79 6.89
CA GLU A 158 23.92 2.31 7.05
C GLU A 158 22.95 1.59 6.11
N PHE A 159 23.20 1.61 4.79
CA PHE A 159 22.28 0.99 3.82
C PHE A 159 22.20 -0.54 3.95
N LEU A 160 23.34 -1.24 4.03
CA LEU A 160 23.38 -2.70 4.11
C LEU A 160 22.60 -3.26 5.30
N PRO A 161 22.85 -2.83 6.56
CA PRO A 161 22.09 -3.34 7.70
C PRO A 161 20.59 -2.96 7.62
N GLN A 162 20.24 -1.78 7.08
CA GLN A 162 18.86 -1.37 6.87
C GLN A 162 18.10 -2.29 5.89
N VAL A 163 18.66 -2.52 4.69
CA VAL A 163 18.02 -3.42 3.70
C VAL A 163 17.96 -4.84 4.20
N LEU A 164 19.02 -5.32 4.84
CA LEU A 164 19.08 -6.68 5.37
C LEU A 164 18.02 -6.88 6.46
N PHE A 165 17.89 -5.95 7.40
CA PHE A 165 16.84 -5.97 8.42
C PHE A 165 15.43 -6.00 7.82
N LEU A 166 15.16 -5.13 6.84
CA LEU A 166 13.85 -5.05 6.17
C LEU A 166 13.53 -6.34 5.38
N LEU A 167 14.50 -6.88 4.63
CA LEU A 167 14.31 -8.06 3.79
C LEU A 167 14.13 -9.33 4.64
N LEU A 168 14.94 -9.51 5.69
CA LEU A 168 14.87 -10.70 6.54
C LEU A 168 13.58 -10.82 7.33
N LEU A 169 13.01 -9.71 7.81
CA LEU A 169 11.75 -9.74 8.56
C LEU A 169 10.54 -9.62 7.60
N PHE A 170 10.44 -8.52 6.88
CA PHE A 170 9.24 -8.19 6.11
C PHE A 170 9.28 -8.77 4.69
N GLY A 171 10.46 -8.85 4.07
CA GLY A 171 10.63 -9.56 2.80
C GLY A 171 10.33 -11.06 2.93
N TYR A 172 10.76 -11.70 4.03
CA TYR A 172 10.42 -13.08 4.33
C TYR A 172 8.91 -13.28 4.57
N MET A 173 8.24 -12.34 5.24
CA MET A 173 6.78 -12.38 5.37
C MET A 173 6.07 -12.34 4.01
N VAL A 174 6.55 -11.51 3.07
CA VAL A 174 6.04 -11.48 1.68
C VAL A 174 6.29 -12.82 0.98
N PHE A 175 7.47 -13.42 1.15
CA PHE A 175 7.76 -14.76 0.62
C PHE A 175 6.79 -15.81 1.17
N MET A 176 6.50 -15.82 2.48
CA MET A 176 5.52 -16.74 3.08
C MET A 176 4.10 -16.54 2.50
N MET A 177 3.71 -15.32 2.14
CA MET A 177 2.42 -15.06 1.49
C MET A 177 2.32 -15.72 0.11
N PHE A 178 3.35 -15.56 -0.73
CA PHE A 178 3.41 -16.21 -2.04
C PHE A 178 3.51 -17.73 -1.92
N PHE A 179 4.34 -18.24 -1.00
CA PHE A 179 4.45 -19.66 -0.76
C PHE A 179 3.11 -20.26 -0.32
N LYS A 180 2.37 -19.58 0.57
CA LYS A 180 1.03 -20.01 0.99
C LYS A 180 0.06 -20.08 -0.20
N TRP A 181 0.11 -19.11 -1.12
CA TRP A 181 -0.76 -19.09 -2.29
C TRP A 181 -0.49 -20.20 -3.31
N VAL A 182 0.75 -20.70 -3.38
CA VAL A 182 1.13 -21.74 -4.35
C VAL A 182 0.92 -23.15 -3.78
N VAL A 183 1.22 -23.36 -2.50
CA VAL A 183 1.40 -24.69 -1.93
C VAL A 183 0.12 -25.28 -1.34
N TYR A 184 -0.75 -24.45 -0.75
CA TYR A 184 -2.00 -24.92 -0.15
C TYR A 184 -3.10 -24.94 -1.21
N ASN A 185 -3.55 -26.14 -1.56
CA ASN A 185 -4.63 -26.35 -2.52
C ASN A 185 -5.54 -27.50 -2.06
N ASP A 186 -6.79 -27.49 -2.52
CA ASP A 186 -7.83 -28.46 -2.17
C ASP A 186 -7.61 -29.84 -2.82
N THR A 187 -6.70 -29.94 -3.80
CA THR A 187 -6.38 -31.17 -4.52
C THR A 187 -5.37 -32.07 -3.81
N VAL A 188 -4.73 -31.59 -2.74
CA VAL A 188 -3.69 -32.33 -2.01
C VAL A 188 -4.24 -32.76 -0.65
N GLU A 189 -4.44 -34.06 -0.48
CA GLU A 189 -4.86 -34.64 0.80
C GLU A 189 -3.67 -34.69 1.79
N GLY A 190 -3.93 -34.36 3.06
CA GLY A 190 -2.95 -34.42 4.16
C GLY A 190 -2.58 -33.06 4.78
N PRO A 191 -1.32 -32.86 5.24
CA PRO A 191 -0.89 -31.67 6.00
C PRO A 191 -0.94 -30.36 5.19
N LEU A 192 -1.04 -30.46 3.86
CA LEU A 192 -1.09 -29.35 2.91
C LEU A 192 -2.52 -28.96 2.52
N SER A 193 -3.52 -29.55 3.17
CA SER A 193 -4.92 -29.22 2.96
C SER A 193 -5.24 -27.77 3.40
N PRO A 194 -6.28 -27.14 2.83
CA PRO A 194 -6.69 -25.79 3.22
C PRO A 194 -7.04 -25.65 4.72
N ALA A 195 -7.51 -26.73 5.35
CA ALA A 195 -7.84 -26.79 6.77
C ALA A 195 -6.59 -26.67 7.67
N CYS A 196 -5.46 -27.21 7.23
CA CYS A 196 -4.18 -27.14 7.94
C CYS A 196 -3.38 -25.87 7.64
N ALA A 197 -3.91 -24.93 6.84
CA ALA A 197 -3.15 -23.79 6.34
C ALA A 197 -2.87 -22.74 7.45
N PRO A 198 -1.61 -22.61 7.93
CA PRO A 198 -1.31 -21.80 9.11
C PRO A 198 -1.49 -20.31 8.84
N SER A 199 -1.80 -19.56 9.89
CA SER A 199 -1.93 -18.10 9.77
C SER A 199 -0.54 -17.45 9.73
N ILE A 200 -0.30 -16.62 8.72
CA ILE A 200 1.01 -15.98 8.50
C ILE A 200 1.33 -15.01 9.65
N LEU A 201 0.31 -14.35 10.19
CA LEU A 201 0.46 -13.43 11.31
C LEU A 201 0.98 -14.15 12.55
N ILE A 202 0.41 -15.31 12.92
CA ILE A 202 0.87 -16.02 14.12
C ILE A 202 2.27 -16.61 13.90
N LEU A 203 2.55 -17.15 12.71
CA LEU A 203 3.92 -17.59 12.36
C LEU A 203 4.94 -16.45 12.49
N PHE A 204 4.57 -15.23 12.10
CA PHE A 204 5.42 -14.06 12.24
C PHE A 204 5.60 -13.64 13.71
N ILE A 205 4.55 -13.68 14.53
CA ILE A 205 4.64 -13.43 15.97
C ILE A 205 5.56 -14.46 16.65
N ASN A 206 5.36 -15.75 16.35
CA ASN A 206 6.14 -16.82 16.94
C ASN A 206 7.61 -16.80 16.49
N MET A 207 7.89 -16.32 15.28
CA MET A 207 9.26 -16.08 14.84
C MET A 207 9.98 -15.08 15.77
N ILE A 208 9.31 -14.00 16.17
CA ILE A 208 9.92 -12.97 17.05
C ILE A 208 9.94 -13.41 18.51
N LEU A 209 8.83 -13.97 19.01
CA LEU A 209 8.68 -14.38 20.42
C LEU A 209 9.27 -15.77 20.73
N GLN A 210 9.82 -16.46 19.73
CA GLN A 210 10.32 -17.85 19.83
C GLN A 210 9.27 -18.83 20.39
N GLY A 211 7.99 -18.59 20.09
CA GLY A 211 6.88 -19.47 20.48
C GLY A 211 6.73 -20.69 19.58
N SER A 212 5.94 -21.66 20.02
CA SER A 212 5.46 -22.80 19.21
C SER A 212 3.95 -22.94 19.31
N GLN A 213 3.31 -23.52 18.30
CA GLN A 213 1.89 -23.85 18.31
C GLN A 213 1.65 -25.36 18.25
N ASP A 214 0.83 -25.85 19.17
CA ASP A 214 0.29 -27.21 19.08
C ASP A 214 -0.77 -27.25 17.96
N THR A 215 -0.51 -28.06 16.93
CA THR A 215 -1.43 -28.26 15.80
C THR A 215 -1.99 -29.68 15.84
N PRO A 216 -3.30 -29.88 15.59
CA PRO A 216 -3.87 -31.22 15.57
C PRO A 216 -3.25 -32.07 14.46
N GLU A 217 -2.92 -33.34 14.74
CA GLU A 217 -2.54 -34.30 13.70
C GLU A 217 -3.69 -34.44 12.68
N PRO A 218 -3.46 -34.36 11.35
CA PRO A 218 -2.21 -34.47 10.59
C PRO A 218 -1.54 -33.13 10.22
N CYS A 219 -1.97 -32.00 10.77
CA CYS A 219 -1.44 -30.68 10.38
C CYS A 219 -0.02 -30.46 10.92
N LYS A 220 0.84 -29.86 10.10
CA LYS A 220 2.19 -29.43 10.52
C LYS A 220 2.14 -27.96 10.94
N GLU A 221 2.86 -27.62 12.01
CA GLU A 221 3.04 -26.22 12.45
C GLU A 221 3.71 -25.36 11.36
N PHE A 222 4.72 -25.92 10.70
CA PHE A 222 5.51 -25.24 9.68
C PHE A 222 5.09 -25.62 8.26
N MET A 223 5.22 -24.67 7.34
CA MET A 223 4.82 -24.80 5.94
C MET A 223 5.80 -25.61 5.09
N PHE A 224 7.08 -25.66 5.47
CA PHE A 224 8.11 -26.44 4.79
C PHE A 224 9.17 -26.93 5.78
N ASP A 225 9.89 -27.99 5.38
CA ASP A 225 10.91 -28.61 6.23
C ASP A 225 12.12 -27.67 6.41
N GLY A 226 12.57 -27.47 7.66
CA GLY A 226 13.67 -26.55 7.99
C GLY A 226 13.25 -25.09 8.19
N GLN A 227 11.95 -24.77 8.13
CA GLN A 227 11.46 -23.40 8.36
C GLN A 227 11.90 -22.80 9.70
N LYS A 228 11.86 -23.57 10.79
CA LYS A 228 12.29 -23.12 12.12
C LYS A 228 13.74 -22.67 12.14
N SER A 229 14.64 -23.43 11.51
CA SER A 229 16.06 -23.10 11.42
C SER A 229 16.29 -21.81 10.63
N ILE A 230 15.60 -21.64 9.49
CA ILE A 230 15.69 -20.42 8.68
C ILE A 230 15.18 -19.19 9.45
N GLN A 231 14.02 -19.31 10.12
CA GLN A 231 13.44 -18.24 10.91
C GLN A 231 14.36 -17.80 12.06
N GLN A 232 14.98 -18.76 12.77
CA GLN A 232 15.94 -18.45 13.82
C GLN A 232 17.18 -17.73 13.27
N VAL A 233 17.73 -18.18 12.14
CA VAL A 233 18.86 -17.50 11.48
C VAL A 233 18.48 -16.08 11.09
N PHE A 234 17.29 -15.87 10.51
CA PHE A 234 16.84 -14.54 10.11
C PHE A 234 16.69 -13.57 11.29
N VAL A 235 16.11 -14.02 12.39
CA VAL A 235 15.96 -13.20 13.61
C VAL A 235 17.32 -12.88 14.23
N VAL A 236 18.23 -13.86 14.32
CA VAL A 236 19.57 -13.62 14.87
C VAL A 236 20.33 -12.59 14.04
N VAL A 237 20.30 -12.72 12.70
CA VAL A 237 20.97 -11.76 11.82
C VAL A 237 20.30 -10.38 11.91
N ALA A 238 18.97 -10.30 11.98
CA ALA A 238 18.25 -9.04 12.16
C ALA A 238 18.60 -8.34 13.49
N ILE A 239 18.78 -9.09 14.57
CA ILE A 239 19.23 -8.56 15.87
C ILE A 239 20.66 -8.04 15.77
N ILE A 240 21.57 -8.72 15.05
CA ILE A 240 22.96 -8.29 14.84
C ILE A 240 23.03 -6.99 14.00
N CYS A 241 22.07 -6.75 13.09
CA CYS A 241 22.01 -5.51 12.32
C CYS A 241 21.80 -4.27 13.20
N ILE A 242 21.16 -4.40 14.37
CA ILE A 242 20.90 -3.27 15.28
C ILE A 242 22.21 -2.69 15.85
N PRO A 243 23.08 -3.46 16.53
CA PRO A 243 24.37 -2.95 17.00
C PRO A 243 25.30 -2.59 15.84
N TRP A 244 25.20 -3.27 14.69
CA TRP A 244 25.96 -2.88 13.49
C TRP A 244 25.63 -1.44 13.08
N MET A 245 24.34 -1.10 12.94
CA MET A 245 23.94 0.26 12.56
C MET A 245 24.27 1.29 13.65
N LEU A 246 24.14 0.93 14.93
CA LEU A 246 24.39 1.83 16.06
C LEU A 246 25.88 2.17 16.22
N LEU A 247 26.76 1.16 16.15
CA LEU A 247 28.20 1.32 16.40
C LEU A 247 29.01 1.55 15.11
N GLY A 248 28.49 1.18 13.94
CA GLY A 248 29.25 1.19 12.69
C GLY A 248 29.79 2.58 12.32
N LYS A 249 28.90 3.57 12.23
CA LYS A 249 29.25 4.94 11.80
C LYS A 249 30.12 5.69 12.82
N PRO A 250 29.80 5.67 14.15
CA PRO A 250 30.64 6.34 15.14
C PRO A 250 32.05 5.75 15.23
N LEU A 251 32.18 4.41 15.24
CA LEU A 251 33.48 3.75 15.29
C LEU A 251 34.32 4.02 14.04
N TYR A 252 33.70 4.04 12.86
CA TYR A 252 34.40 4.39 11.62
C TYR A 252 34.95 5.83 11.66
N ILE A 253 34.17 6.78 12.17
CA ILE A 253 34.61 8.17 12.33
C ILE A 253 35.76 8.27 13.35
N MET A 254 35.67 7.56 14.48
CA MET A 254 36.76 7.52 15.48
C MET A 254 38.07 6.98 14.91
N ILE A 255 38.00 5.85 14.19
CA ILE A 255 39.19 5.24 13.58
C ILE A 255 39.79 6.20 12.56
N LYS A 256 38.99 6.80 11.69
CA LYS A 256 39.47 7.77 10.69
C LYS A 256 40.07 9.03 11.32
N ARG A 257 39.48 9.55 12.42
CA ARG A 257 40.03 10.67 13.20
C ARG A 257 41.39 10.31 13.81
N LYS A 258 41.51 9.11 14.41
CA LYS A 258 42.74 8.60 15.02
C LYS A 258 43.85 8.33 13.99
N THR A 259 43.51 7.85 12.80
CA THR A 259 44.50 7.56 11.74
C THR A 259 44.96 8.82 11.01
N ASN A 260 44.08 9.83 10.83
CA ASN A 260 44.41 11.03 10.07
C ASN A 260 45.01 12.18 10.90
N GLY A 261 44.98 12.13 12.24
CA GLY A 261 45.56 13.17 13.10
C GLY A 261 45.09 14.60 12.80
N ALA A 262 43.92 14.76 12.17
CA ALA A 262 43.49 16.03 11.62
C ALA A 262 42.61 16.79 12.64
N PRO A 263 42.95 18.05 12.98
CA PRO A 263 42.12 18.87 13.85
C PRO A 263 40.79 19.23 13.16
N PRO A 264 39.72 19.49 13.93
CA PRO A 264 38.37 19.63 13.39
C PRO A 264 38.22 20.91 12.53
N PRO A 265 37.29 20.92 11.55
CA PRO A 265 36.89 22.15 10.87
C PRO A 265 36.18 23.06 11.88
N LYS A 266 36.75 24.24 12.14
CA LYS A 266 36.13 25.26 13.01
C LYS A 266 34.76 25.66 12.46
N PRO A 267 33.68 25.62 13.26
CA PRO A 267 32.46 26.34 12.91
C PRO A 267 32.74 27.84 12.99
N GLN A 268 32.44 28.58 11.91
CA GLN A 268 32.34 30.04 11.98
C GLN A 268 30.99 30.40 12.61
N SER A 269 30.96 30.65 13.92
CA SER A 269 30.09 31.64 14.58
C SER A 269 30.16 31.51 16.10
N GLY A 270 30.51 32.61 16.79
CA GLY A 270 30.10 32.90 18.17
C GLY A 270 30.82 32.16 19.30
N GLY A 271 31.55 32.91 20.14
CA GLY A 271 32.34 32.37 21.23
C GLY A 271 31.53 31.80 22.42
N GLY A 272 32.08 30.76 23.02
CA GLY A 272 31.62 30.13 24.26
C GLY A 272 32.40 28.84 24.48
N GLU A 273 33.08 28.78 25.62
CA GLU A 273 33.78 27.70 26.34
C GLU A 273 34.03 26.32 25.68
N GLY A 274 35.24 25.79 25.94
CA GLY A 274 35.76 24.56 25.36
C GLY A 274 34.89 23.33 25.65
N HIS A 275 34.19 22.88 24.62
CA HIS A 275 33.68 21.51 24.51
C HIS A 275 34.81 20.60 24.01
N GLY A 276 35.14 19.59 24.81
CA GLY A 276 36.19 18.63 24.52
C GLY A 276 35.81 17.71 23.36
N GLU A 277 36.81 17.05 22.76
CA GLU A 277 36.63 16.03 21.71
C GLU A 277 35.62 14.92 22.10
N ASP A 278 35.45 14.69 23.40
CA ASP A 278 34.49 13.76 23.98
C ASP A 278 33.02 14.20 23.79
N ASP A 279 32.74 15.50 23.79
CA ASP A 279 31.37 16.03 23.62
C ASP A 279 30.89 15.89 22.17
N GLU A 280 31.74 16.21 21.18
CA GLU A 280 31.41 16.00 19.76
C GLU A 280 31.17 14.51 19.43
N MET A 281 31.97 13.63 20.04
CA MET A 281 31.79 12.18 19.87
C MET A 281 30.51 11.71 20.55
N GLY A 282 30.20 12.24 21.74
CA GLY A 282 28.94 12.00 22.44
C GLY A 282 27.72 12.38 21.58
N GLU A 283 27.74 13.55 20.94
CA GLU A 283 26.68 14.01 20.05
C GLU A 283 26.46 13.07 18.85
N ILE A 284 27.54 12.61 18.21
CA ILE A 284 27.47 11.65 17.09
C ILE A 284 26.85 10.32 17.55
N PHE A 285 27.24 9.84 18.74
CA PHE A 285 26.66 8.62 19.33
C PHE A 285 25.18 8.77 19.64
N ILE A 286 24.77 9.90 20.25
CA ILE A 286 23.36 10.17 20.57
C ILE A 286 22.53 10.26 19.28
N HIS A 287 22.98 11.03 18.29
CA HIS A 287 22.27 11.17 17.02
C HIS A 287 22.13 9.83 16.28
N GLN A 288 23.20 9.02 16.25
CA GLN A 288 23.15 7.70 15.63
C GLN A 288 22.25 6.71 16.39
N ALA A 289 22.22 6.79 17.73
CA ALA A 289 21.33 5.99 18.55
C ALA A 289 19.86 6.32 18.27
N ILE A 290 19.51 7.62 18.19
CA ILE A 290 18.17 8.08 17.82
C ILE A 290 17.80 7.54 16.43
N HIS A 291 18.68 7.73 15.43
CA HIS A 291 18.43 7.25 14.07
C HIS A 291 18.22 5.72 14.01
N THR A 292 19.01 4.96 14.77
CA THR A 292 18.89 3.50 14.83
C THR A 292 17.55 3.07 15.43
N ILE A 293 17.17 3.66 16.57
CA ILE A 293 15.90 3.37 17.25
C ILE A 293 14.71 3.77 16.39
N GLU A 294 14.77 4.98 15.82
CA GLU A 294 13.75 5.49 14.90
C GLU A 294 13.59 4.57 13.70
N TYR A 295 14.69 4.14 13.07
CA TYR A 295 14.61 3.25 11.91
C TYR A 295 13.96 1.90 12.26
N VAL A 296 14.35 1.25 13.35
CA VAL A 296 13.82 -0.07 13.75
C VAL A 296 12.33 0.03 14.06
N LEU A 297 11.92 1.01 14.89
CA LEU A 297 10.51 1.22 15.25
C LEU A 297 9.67 1.65 14.04
N SER A 298 10.21 2.56 13.23
CA SER A 298 9.54 3.03 12.01
C SER A 298 9.39 1.92 10.99
N THR A 299 10.33 0.99 10.85
CA THR A 299 10.17 -0.10 9.87
C THR A 299 8.95 -0.98 10.16
N VAL A 300 8.67 -1.26 11.45
CA VAL A 300 7.46 -1.99 11.86
C VAL A 300 6.21 -1.11 11.67
N SER A 301 6.25 0.13 12.17
CA SER A 301 5.13 1.08 12.09
C SER A 301 4.72 1.41 10.66
N HIS A 302 5.70 1.63 9.78
CA HIS A 302 5.47 1.97 8.38
C HIS A 302 4.85 0.79 7.63
N THR A 303 5.33 -0.44 7.86
CA THR A 303 4.71 -1.64 7.28
C THR A 303 3.23 -1.76 7.70
N ALA A 304 2.93 -1.55 8.98
CA ALA A 304 1.55 -1.56 9.46
C ALA A 304 0.70 -0.42 8.86
N SER A 305 1.28 0.78 8.67
CA SER A 305 0.60 1.93 8.05
C SER A 305 0.10 1.62 6.63
N TYR A 306 0.79 0.76 5.86
CA TYR A 306 0.33 0.34 4.54
C TYR A 306 -0.98 -0.45 4.53
N LEU A 307 -1.43 -1.01 5.68
CA LEU A 307 -2.78 -1.60 5.80
C LEU A 307 -3.90 -0.61 5.48
N ARG A 308 -3.62 0.69 5.50
CA ARG A 308 -4.53 1.74 5.04
C ARG A 308 -4.95 1.56 3.58
N LEU A 309 -4.06 1.06 2.71
CA LEU A 309 -4.38 0.78 1.31
C LEU A 309 -5.58 -0.18 1.21
N TRP A 310 -5.60 -1.21 2.07
CA TRP A 310 -6.69 -2.17 2.21
C TRP A 310 -7.92 -1.54 2.83
N ALA A 311 -7.80 -0.92 4.01
CA ALA A 311 -8.93 -0.38 4.75
C ALA A 311 -9.75 0.60 3.90
N LEU A 312 -9.09 1.54 3.21
CA LEU A 312 -9.76 2.53 2.38
C LEU A 312 -10.33 1.92 1.10
N SER A 313 -9.64 0.93 0.50
CA SER A 313 -10.17 0.21 -0.67
C SER A 313 -11.36 -0.69 -0.35
N LEU A 314 -11.48 -1.16 0.90
CA LEU A 314 -12.63 -1.89 1.37
C LEU A 314 -13.80 -0.94 1.63
N ALA A 315 -13.55 0.17 2.33
CA ALA A 315 -14.56 1.19 2.60
C ALA A 315 -15.20 1.68 1.29
N HIS A 316 -14.39 2.00 0.28
CA HIS A 316 -14.89 2.42 -1.04
C HIS A 316 -15.81 1.40 -1.69
N ALA A 317 -15.39 0.13 -1.73
CA ALA A 317 -16.19 -0.94 -2.32
C ALA A 317 -17.51 -1.16 -1.56
N GLN A 318 -17.49 -1.10 -0.23
CA GLN A 318 -18.68 -1.26 0.61
C GLN A 318 -19.63 -0.07 0.50
N LEU A 319 -19.13 1.16 0.51
CA LEU A 319 -19.95 2.35 0.33
C LEU A 319 -20.62 2.36 -1.05
N SER A 320 -19.88 1.98 -2.10
CA SER A 320 -20.41 1.84 -3.47
C SER A 320 -21.54 0.81 -3.54
N GLU A 321 -21.36 -0.34 -2.88
CA GLU A 321 -22.38 -1.39 -2.81
C GLU A 321 -23.64 -0.95 -2.05
N VAL A 322 -23.49 -0.28 -0.91
CA VAL A 322 -24.61 0.23 -0.13
C VAL A 322 -25.38 1.29 -0.92
N LEU A 323 -24.68 2.20 -1.60
CA LEU A 323 -25.30 3.26 -2.40
C LEU A 323 -26.09 2.65 -3.57
N TRP A 324 -25.55 1.62 -4.23
CA TRP A 324 -26.27 0.88 -5.27
C TRP A 324 -27.53 0.18 -4.71
N ASN A 325 -27.38 -0.60 -3.63
CA ASN A 325 -28.45 -1.45 -3.11
C ASN A 325 -29.55 -0.65 -2.40
N MET A 326 -29.23 0.46 -1.73
CA MET A 326 -30.22 1.25 -0.98
C MET A 326 -30.90 2.33 -1.84
N VAL A 327 -30.18 2.94 -2.78
CA VAL A 327 -30.71 4.07 -3.58
C VAL A 327 -31.20 3.59 -4.94
N PHE A 328 -30.31 3.01 -5.75
CA PHE A 328 -30.64 2.71 -7.15
C PHE A 328 -31.52 1.48 -7.29
N SER A 329 -31.30 0.43 -6.48
CA SER A 329 -32.11 -0.79 -6.49
C SER A 329 -33.59 -0.55 -6.19
N MET A 330 -33.93 0.50 -5.43
CA MET A 330 -35.32 0.86 -5.15
C MET A 330 -36.09 1.28 -6.40
N GLY A 331 -35.39 1.82 -7.42
CA GLY A 331 -35.98 2.20 -8.69
C GLY A 331 -36.47 1.01 -9.53
N PHE A 332 -35.85 -0.17 -9.37
CA PHE A 332 -36.19 -1.36 -10.15
C PHE A 332 -37.39 -2.17 -9.62
N LYS A 333 -38.01 -1.74 -8.51
CA LYS A 333 -39.10 -2.51 -7.88
C LYS A 333 -40.46 -2.36 -8.57
N TYR A 334 -40.62 -1.40 -9.48
CA TYR A 334 -41.91 -1.08 -10.11
C TYR A 334 -41.86 -1.27 -11.64
N ASP A 335 -42.57 -2.28 -12.15
CA ASP A 335 -42.64 -2.63 -13.60
C ASP A 335 -43.65 -1.79 -14.42
N SER A 336 -44.05 -0.62 -13.91
CA SER A 336 -45.03 0.26 -14.58
C SER A 336 -44.34 1.38 -15.39
N TYR A 337 -45.09 2.04 -16.29
CA TYR A 337 -44.64 3.28 -16.94
C TYR A 337 -44.26 4.38 -15.91
N ILE A 338 -44.92 4.36 -14.74
CA ILE A 338 -44.55 5.20 -13.58
C ILE A 338 -43.16 4.82 -13.03
N GLY A 339 -42.79 3.53 -13.10
CA GLY A 339 -41.47 3.02 -12.75
C GLY A 339 -40.35 3.66 -13.58
N GLY A 340 -40.57 3.92 -14.88
CA GLY A 340 -39.61 4.62 -15.73
C GLY A 340 -39.26 6.03 -15.24
N ILE A 341 -40.28 6.80 -14.82
CA ILE A 341 -40.08 8.14 -14.24
C ILE A 341 -39.36 8.05 -12.89
N LEU A 342 -39.75 7.09 -12.06
CA LEU A 342 -39.11 6.86 -10.76
C LEU A 342 -37.63 6.47 -10.91
N ILE A 343 -37.28 5.60 -11.86
CA ILE A 343 -35.89 5.22 -12.15
C ILE A 343 -35.06 6.44 -12.50
N TYR A 344 -35.58 7.37 -13.30
CA TYR A 344 -34.85 8.61 -13.65
C TYR A 344 -34.54 9.47 -12.41
N VAL A 345 -35.52 9.62 -11.50
CA VAL A 345 -35.35 10.37 -10.25
C VAL A 345 -34.33 9.69 -9.32
N PHE A 346 -34.46 8.37 -9.13
CA PHE A 346 -33.51 7.60 -8.31
C PHE A 346 -32.11 7.55 -8.91
N PHE A 347 -31.99 7.51 -10.24
CA PHE A 347 -30.72 7.63 -10.94
C PHE A 347 -30.08 8.99 -10.71
N GLY A 348 -30.86 10.09 -10.82
CA GLY A 348 -30.36 11.43 -10.53
C GLY A 348 -29.82 11.58 -9.09
N ALA A 349 -30.56 11.03 -8.12
CA ALA A 349 -30.11 11.00 -6.73
C ALA A 349 -28.85 10.13 -6.53
N TRP A 350 -28.82 8.93 -7.12
CA TRP A 350 -27.66 8.03 -7.10
C TRP A 350 -26.41 8.68 -7.72
N ALA A 351 -26.55 9.31 -8.89
CA ALA A 351 -25.45 9.97 -9.59
C ALA A 351 -24.87 11.15 -8.80
N LEU A 352 -25.73 11.99 -8.20
CA LEU A 352 -25.29 13.11 -7.37
C LEU A 352 -24.52 12.65 -6.13
N LEU A 353 -25.04 11.63 -5.43
CA LEU A 353 -24.36 11.06 -4.26
C LEU A 353 -23.05 10.37 -4.64
N THR A 354 -23.01 9.68 -5.79
CA THR A 354 -21.81 9.03 -6.30
C THR A 354 -20.72 10.04 -6.62
N VAL A 355 -21.04 11.12 -7.35
CA VAL A 355 -20.05 12.16 -7.68
C VAL A 355 -19.61 12.93 -6.43
N GLY A 356 -20.55 13.32 -5.57
CA GLY A 356 -20.24 14.12 -4.38
C GLY A 356 -19.47 13.34 -3.31
N ILE A 357 -19.94 12.15 -2.94
CA ILE A 357 -19.38 11.39 -1.82
C ILE A 357 -18.26 10.47 -2.31
N LEU A 358 -18.56 9.57 -3.26
CA LEU A 358 -17.63 8.52 -3.66
C LEU A 358 -16.47 9.06 -4.52
N VAL A 359 -16.73 9.98 -5.47
CA VAL A 359 -15.67 10.50 -6.33
C VAL A 359 -14.91 11.65 -5.68
N LEU A 360 -15.59 12.70 -5.18
CA LEU A 360 -14.91 13.88 -4.64
C LEU A 360 -14.34 13.65 -3.24
N ILE A 361 -15.19 13.39 -2.24
CA ILE A 361 -14.73 13.31 -0.84
C ILE A 361 -13.81 12.10 -0.63
N GLU A 362 -14.25 10.92 -1.08
CA GLU A 362 -13.46 9.71 -0.89
C GLU A 362 -12.23 9.66 -1.82
N GLY A 363 -12.32 10.21 -3.04
CA GLY A 363 -11.16 10.40 -3.91
C GLY A 363 -10.11 11.33 -3.30
N LEU A 364 -10.52 12.44 -2.67
CA LEU A 364 -9.63 13.34 -1.94
C LEU A 364 -8.99 12.66 -0.72
N SER A 365 -9.77 11.89 0.03
CA SER A 365 -9.26 11.09 1.16
C SER A 365 -8.19 10.09 0.69
N ALA A 366 -8.45 9.35 -0.39
CA ALA A 366 -7.48 8.43 -0.99
C ALA A 366 -6.22 9.12 -1.49
N PHE A 367 -6.35 10.32 -2.06
CA PHE A 367 -5.22 11.15 -2.47
C PHE A 367 -4.35 11.55 -1.27
N LEU A 368 -4.94 12.14 -0.23
CA LEU A 368 -4.20 12.60 0.96
C LEU A 368 -3.49 11.45 1.69
N HIS A 369 -4.14 10.29 1.79
CA HIS A 369 -3.53 9.12 2.37
C HIS A 369 -2.39 8.55 1.52
N THR A 370 -2.49 8.63 0.19
CA THR A 370 -1.39 8.28 -0.71
C THR A 370 -0.23 9.26 -0.58
N LEU A 371 -0.50 10.56 -0.52
CA LEU A 371 0.51 11.60 -0.31
C LEU A 371 1.25 11.36 1.01
N ARG A 372 0.52 11.06 2.09
CA ARG A 372 1.11 10.73 3.39
C ARG A 372 2.09 9.56 3.30
N LEU A 373 1.71 8.48 2.61
CA LEU A 373 2.59 7.32 2.38
C LEU A 373 3.88 7.69 1.64
N HIS A 374 3.84 8.69 0.75
CA HIS A 374 5.04 9.16 0.10
C HIS A 374 5.89 10.03 1.03
N TRP A 375 5.27 10.96 1.76
CA TRP A 375 6.01 11.92 2.58
C TRP A 375 6.71 11.29 3.77
N VAL A 376 6.06 10.36 4.45
CA VAL A 376 6.63 9.79 5.66
C VAL A 376 7.19 8.40 5.40
N GLU A 377 6.47 7.54 4.68
CA GLU A 377 6.92 6.16 4.52
C GLU A 377 8.02 6.00 3.46
N PHE A 378 7.98 6.78 2.38
CA PHE A 378 8.97 6.72 1.29
C PHE A 378 10.11 7.74 1.45
N MET A 379 9.80 9.03 1.61
CA MET A 379 10.84 10.09 1.63
C MET A 379 11.74 10.04 2.87
N SER A 380 11.24 9.58 4.03
CA SER A 380 12.07 9.45 5.24
C SER A 380 13.29 8.51 5.08
N LYS A 381 13.32 7.69 4.02
CA LYS A 381 14.41 6.74 3.79
C LYS A 381 15.62 7.31 3.04
N PHE A 382 15.45 8.40 2.30
CA PHE A 382 16.53 8.93 1.45
C PHE A 382 16.57 10.46 1.35
N TYR A 383 15.50 11.16 1.74
CA TYR A 383 15.37 12.61 1.59
C TYR A 383 15.70 13.31 2.92
N GLU A 384 16.82 14.05 2.95
CA GLU A 384 17.30 14.77 4.15
C GLU A 384 16.62 16.14 4.37
N GLY A 385 16.00 16.74 3.33
CA GLY A 385 15.16 17.92 3.46
C GLY A 385 15.83 19.27 3.78
N ALA A 386 17.16 19.36 3.83
CA ALA A 386 17.90 20.57 4.24
C ALA A 386 18.19 21.59 3.09
N GLY A 387 17.36 21.64 2.06
CA GLY A 387 17.57 22.50 0.88
C GLY A 387 16.88 23.86 0.96
N TYR A 388 17.34 24.82 0.15
CA TYR A 388 16.62 26.08 -0.11
C TYR A 388 16.00 26.05 -1.51
N ALA A 389 14.82 26.63 -1.67
CA ALA A 389 14.18 26.76 -2.97
C ALA A 389 14.99 27.72 -3.86
N PHE A 390 15.18 27.36 -5.13
CA PHE A 390 15.85 28.24 -6.08
C PHE A 390 14.86 29.27 -6.62
N GLU A 391 15.04 30.52 -6.21
CA GLU A 391 14.27 31.66 -6.70
C GLU A 391 15.16 32.51 -7.63
N PRO A 392 15.03 32.39 -8.96
CA PRO A 392 15.80 33.22 -9.87
C PRO A 392 15.28 34.66 -9.85
N PHE A 393 16.18 35.61 -10.02
CA PHE A 393 15.79 36.99 -10.31
C PHE A 393 15.14 37.05 -11.70
N ALA A 394 13.81 37.19 -11.74
CA ALA A 394 13.03 37.24 -12.97
C ALA A 394 11.98 38.36 -12.91
N PHE A 395 11.98 39.23 -13.92
CA PHE A 395 11.02 40.34 -14.03
C PHE A 395 9.56 39.87 -14.11
N LYS A 396 9.31 38.67 -14.64
CA LYS A 396 7.97 38.09 -14.69
C LYS A 396 7.39 37.88 -13.29
N THR A 397 8.19 37.34 -12.37
CA THR A 397 7.77 37.13 -10.98
C THR A 397 7.46 38.44 -10.27
N ILE A 398 8.23 39.50 -10.56
CA ILE A 398 8.02 40.84 -9.97
C ILE A 398 6.73 41.47 -10.49
N LEU A 399 6.43 41.31 -11.79
CA LEU A 399 5.20 41.82 -12.39
C LEU A 399 3.95 41.08 -11.87
N ASP A 400 4.01 39.75 -11.73
CA ASP A 400 2.92 38.95 -11.18
C ASP A 400 2.63 39.34 -9.71
N VAL A 401 3.66 39.56 -8.88
CA VAL A 401 3.48 40.02 -7.48
C VAL A 401 2.87 41.42 -7.41
N SER A 402 3.23 42.32 -8.32
CA SER A 402 2.65 43.68 -8.36
C SER A 402 1.21 43.75 -8.86
N GLU A 403 0.69 42.68 -9.47
CA GLU A 403 -0.72 42.59 -9.90
C GLU A 403 -1.63 41.97 -8.83
N ASP A 404 -1.07 41.22 -7.86
CA ASP A 404 -1.80 40.57 -6.77
C ASP A 404 -1.85 41.43 -5.47
N ASP A 405 -1.03 42.49 -5.36
CA ASP A 405 -1.11 43.59 -4.36
C ASP A 405 -2.00 44.74 -4.85
#